data_AF-A0A1B3NC86-F1
#
_entry.id   AF-A0A1B3NC86-F1
#
_cell.length_a   1.000
_cell.length_b   1.000
_cell.length_c   1.000
_cell.angle_alpha   90.00
_cell.angle_beta   90.00
_cell.angle_gamma   90.00
#
_symmetry.space_group_name_H-M   'P 1'
#
loop_
_entity.id
_entity.type
_entity.pdbx_description
1 polymer ?
#
loop_
_entity_poly.entity_id
_entity_poly.type
_entity_poly.pdbx_seq_one_letter_code
_entity_poly.pdbx_strand_id
1 'polypeptide(L)'
;MDDVTGPGMNDDSRLNETETRRPRRRVSLRLPPMPRVNIGRWVGDDARPVRGLQTNSDVSRFLLKRSLADLGGQAIAGPDPVTDERIARMMAFETYHAVMRQGTKNALTWYSDALRRAELLAGILHPELINDGAAAALGHCAIRTSEQARTVLFSAMAITSQNNTVQENMRYAIEQYRGFLAHGRFIPKGYGAKGLSIFNNLGRFNQLLDVVDGDLDRLRAFFLSKFKMSELRAAGANNGMRISGVELADETVYGSMVFGPKIGGAFLASLLGAKDVPTFDMWFTRTFGRYTGRLMKASVSDVQKERLSRSLDANPMAAVMAEEGFRIAGSDIPDLVDEDLLNLCRDLANCWERNRRALARAGYDNPSLSKLKSELDWPGAAESIVKSLGSSVDAPGSGGERRWIRSVVTRALEILHGNGLDLDATTLQAVLWYEEKAAWDHLAGRKVGELNVSYDEAMADMAKREGADHDRIQAILDADLDVGSQRDRVPAHAGRGRPRAGEGLSVGAGDARRDAGEVAELAGRRDEDELIDEDLACPSF
;
A
#
# COMPACT_ATOMS: atom_id res chain seq x y z
N MET A 1 71.06 -27.64 18.99
CA MET A 1 70.30 -28.11 20.17
C MET A 1 68.93 -27.49 20.05
N ASP A 2 67.97 -28.38 19.85
CA ASP A 2 66.51 -28.27 19.89
C ASP A 2 65.83 -27.35 18.86
N ASP A 3 65.58 -27.99 17.72
CA ASP A 3 64.63 -27.64 16.68
C ASP A 3 63.41 -28.56 16.85
N VAL A 4 62.24 -28.01 17.19
CA VAL A 4 60.97 -28.75 17.24
C VAL A 4 59.95 -27.98 16.41
N THR A 5 59.72 -28.55 15.23
CA THR A 5 58.73 -28.22 14.21
C THR A 5 57.30 -28.24 14.75
N GLY A 6 56.57 -27.12 14.61
CA GLY A 6 55.12 -27.05 14.82
C GLY A 6 54.34 -27.61 13.61
N PRO A 7 53.20 -28.30 13.81
CA PRO A 7 52.40 -28.87 12.73
C PRO A 7 51.48 -27.82 12.10
N GLY A 8 51.18 -28.04 10.82
CA GLY A 8 50.56 -27.09 9.90
C GLY A 8 49.14 -26.65 10.24
N MET A 9 48.84 -25.42 9.82
CA MET A 9 47.49 -24.88 9.72
C MET A 9 46.70 -25.70 8.69
N ASN A 10 45.67 -26.40 9.15
CA ASN A 10 44.64 -26.96 8.29
C ASN A 10 43.78 -25.82 7.72
N ASP A 11 43.90 -25.62 6.41
CA ASP A 11 42.97 -24.88 5.56
C ASP A 11 41.70 -25.74 5.41
N ASP A 12 40.72 -25.52 6.29
CA ASP A 12 39.43 -26.23 6.29
C ASP A 12 38.26 -25.24 6.20
N SER A 13 38.36 -24.27 5.30
CA SER A 13 37.27 -23.35 4.92
C SER A 13 36.88 -23.47 3.45
N ARG A 14 36.80 -24.70 2.93
CA ARG A 14 36.21 -25.00 1.62
C ARG A 14 35.24 -26.18 1.72
N LEU A 15 34.16 -26.00 2.46
CA LEU A 15 33.04 -26.94 2.47
C LEU A 15 31.85 -26.36 1.66
N ASN A 16 31.72 -26.90 0.46
CA ASN A 16 30.48 -27.12 -0.31
C ASN A 16 29.57 -25.93 -0.66
N GLU A 17 29.96 -25.14 -1.66
CA GLU A 17 29.03 -24.33 -2.49
C GLU A 17 28.56 -25.04 -3.78
N THR A 18 28.69 -26.37 -3.87
CA THR A 18 28.26 -27.13 -5.05
C THR A 18 27.23 -28.22 -4.72
N GLU A 19 26.26 -27.90 -3.87
CA GLU A 19 24.95 -28.55 -4.02
C GLU A 19 24.24 -27.90 -5.21
N THR A 20 24.44 -28.48 -6.38
CA THR A 20 23.64 -28.21 -7.58
C THR A 20 22.17 -28.34 -7.22
N ARG A 21 21.50 -27.20 -6.98
CA ARG A 21 20.04 -27.11 -6.87
C ARG A 21 19.46 -27.81 -8.09
N ARG A 22 18.89 -29.01 -7.91
CA ARG A 22 18.09 -29.68 -8.96
C ARG A 22 17.15 -28.62 -9.53
N PRO A 23 17.06 -28.46 -10.87
CA PRO A 23 16.18 -27.46 -11.46
C PRO A 23 14.76 -27.74 -10.96
N ARG A 24 14.23 -26.81 -10.14
CA ARG A 24 12.86 -26.92 -9.63
C ARG A 24 11.95 -27.06 -10.84
N ARG A 25 11.10 -28.09 -10.83
CA ARG A 25 10.18 -28.39 -11.93
C ARG A 25 9.41 -27.12 -12.28
N ARG A 26 9.44 -26.71 -13.56
CA ARG A 26 8.76 -25.51 -14.05
C ARG A 26 7.29 -25.53 -13.60
N VAL A 27 6.89 -24.49 -12.88
CA VAL A 27 5.51 -24.31 -12.43
C VAL A 27 4.68 -23.74 -13.59
N SER A 28 3.59 -24.42 -13.94
CA SER A 28 2.72 -23.98 -15.04
C SER A 28 1.88 -22.77 -14.64
N LEU A 29 1.87 -21.74 -15.47
CA LEU A 29 1.04 -20.53 -15.33
C LEU A 29 -0.07 -20.47 -16.40
N ARG A 30 -0.52 -21.62 -16.90
CA ARG A 30 -1.59 -21.69 -17.91
C ARG A 30 -2.98 -21.46 -17.33
N LEU A 31 -3.23 -21.92 -16.11
CA LEU A 31 -4.51 -21.79 -15.42
C LEU A 31 -4.29 -21.15 -14.04
N PRO A 32 -5.19 -20.26 -13.59
CA PRO A 32 -5.09 -19.65 -12.28
C PRO A 32 -5.33 -20.70 -11.18
N PRO A 33 -4.50 -20.76 -10.13
CA PRO A 33 -4.75 -21.60 -8.97
C PRO A 33 -6.07 -21.29 -8.26
N MET A 34 -6.52 -20.03 -8.32
CA MET A 34 -7.76 -19.56 -7.71
C MET A 34 -8.61 -18.85 -8.79
N PRO A 35 -9.45 -19.61 -9.52
CA PRO A 35 -10.06 -19.14 -10.76
C PRO A 35 -11.17 -18.11 -10.57
N ARG A 36 -11.82 -18.01 -9.40
CA ARG A 36 -12.89 -17.03 -9.14
C ARG A 36 -12.32 -15.69 -8.72
N VAL A 37 -11.18 -15.67 -8.04
CA VAL A 37 -10.49 -14.40 -7.67
C VAL A 37 -9.54 -13.88 -8.75
N ASN A 38 -9.28 -14.64 -9.81
CA ASN A 38 -8.42 -14.20 -10.91
C ASN A 38 -8.85 -12.84 -11.48
N ILE A 39 -7.93 -11.88 -11.39
CA ILE A 39 -8.16 -10.49 -11.76
C ILE A 39 -8.43 -10.27 -13.25
N GLY A 40 -7.94 -11.18 -14.11
CA GLY A 40 -8.21 -11.15 -15.54
C GLY A 40 -9.70 -11.28 -15.92
N ARG A 41 -10.60 -11.52 -14.94
CA ARG A 41 -12.05 -11.45 -15.13
C ARG A 41 -12.60 -10.02 -15.17
N TRP A 42 -11.83 -9.06 -14.65
CA TRP A 42 -12.24 -7.68 -14.43
C TRP A 42 -11.28 -6.66 -15.05
N VAL A 43 -10.17 -7.13 -15.63
CA VAL A 43 -9.19 -6.29 -16.31
C VAL A 43 -8.88 -6.87 -17.69
N GLY A 44 -8.77 -5.99 -18.69
CA GLY A 44 -8.54 -6.35 -20.09
C GLY A 44 -9.82 -6.34 -20.94
N ASP A 45 -9.66 -6.58 -22.24
CA ASP A 45 -10.73 -6.42 -23.24
C ASP A 45 -11.94 -7.34 -23.02
N ASP A 46 -11.74 -8.48 -22.35
CA ASP A 46 -12.78 -9.47 -22.04
C ASP A 46 -13.46 -9.24 -20.67
N ALA A 47 -13.17 -8.12 -19.99
CA ALA A 47 -13.72 -7.82 -18.66
C ALA A 47 -15.25 -7.72 -18.70
N ARG A 48 -15.92 -8.55 -17.89
CA ARG A 48 -17.40 -8.58 -17.85
C ARG A 48 -17.93 -7.59 -16.82
N PRO A 49 -18.95 -6.77 -17.15
CA PRO A 49 -19.50 -5.82 -16.20
C PRO A 49 -20.14 -6.56 -15.02
N VAL A 50 -19.90 -6.06 -13.82
CA VAL A 50 -20.57 -6.49 -12.60
C VAL A 50 -21.48 -5.35 -12.16
N ARG A 51 -22.78 -5.60 -12.07
CA ARG A 51 -23.78 -4.60 -11.68
C ARG A 51 -24.09 -4.70 -10.19
N GLY A 52 -24.45 -3.56 -9.58
CA GLY A 52 -24.98 -3.51 -8.22
C GLY A 52 -23.94 -3.33 -7.11
N LEU A 53 -22.66 -3.11 -7.43
CA LEU A 53 -21.65 -2.76 -6.44
C LEU A 53 -21.50 -1.23 -6.39
N GLN A 54 -22.05 -0.58 -5.36
CA GLN A 54 -22.08 0.88 -5.27
C GLN A 54 -20.96 1.44 -4.39
N THR A 55 -20.56 0.67 -3.38
CA THR A 55 -19.59 1.08 -2.36
C THR A 55 -18.31 0.23 -2.41
N ASN A 56 -17.22 0.74 -1.84
CA ASN A 56 -16.00 -0.04 -1.64
C ASN A 56 -16.26 -1.29 -0.78
N SER A 57 -17.23 -1.22 0.15
CA SER A 57 -17.67 -2.36 0.96
C SER A 57 -18.30 -3.45 0.09
N ASP A 58 -19.11 -3.08 -0.91
CA ASP A 58 -19.76 -4.04 -1.81
C ASP A 58 -18.71 -4.77 -2.66
N VAL A 59 -17.75 -4.02 -3.22
CA VAL A 59 -16.61 -4.59 -3.94
C VAL A 59 -15.81 -5.53 -3.05
N SER A 60 -15.53 -5.11 -1.81
CA SER A 60 -14.77 -5.94 -0.86
C SER A 60 -15.49 -7.25 -0.55
N ARG A 61 -16.79 -7.22 -0.24
CA ARG A 61 -17.60 -8.42 0.02
C ARG A 61 -17.68 -9.33 -1.20
N PHE A 62 -17.86 -8.73 -2.38
CA PHE A 62 -17.91 -9.45 -3.66
C PHE A 62 -16.63 -10.24 -3.93
N LEU A 63 -15.47 -9.63 -3.67
CA LEU A 63 -14.15 -10.25 -3.83
C LEU A 63 -13.89 -11.28 -2.72
N LEU A 64 -14.25 -10.96 -1.47
CA LEU A 64 -14.12 -11.87 -0.33
C LEU A 64 -14.92 -13.17 -0.55
N LYS A 65 -16.18 -13.06 -0.99
CA LYS A 65 -17.03 -14.23 -1.31
C LYS A 65 -16.39 -15.15 -2.36
N ARG A 66 -15.73 -14.58 -3.36
CA ARG A 66 -15.01 -15.36 -4.39
C ARG A 66 -13.76 -16.01 -3.85
N SER A 67 -13.02 -15.29 -3.01
CA SER A 67 -11.84 -15.81 -2.34
C SER A 67 -12.18 -17.03 -1.50
N LEU A 68 -13.18 -16.90 -0.62
CA LEU A 68 -13.66 -18.00 0.21
C LEU A 68 -14.17 -19.17 -0.65
N ALA A 69 -14.86 -18.91 -1.78
CA ALA A 69 -15.30 -19.98 -2.68
C ALA A 69 -14.14 -20.75 -3.34
N ASP A 70 -13.00 -20.11 -3.60
CA ASP A 70 -11.78 -20.79 -4.08
C ASP A 70 -10.99 -21.47 -2.95
N LEU A 71 -11.17 -21.02 -1.71
CA LEU A 71 -10.50 -21.54 -0.52
C LEU A 71 -11.33 -22.57 0.27
N GLY A 72 -12.50 -22.97 -0.22
CA GLY A 72 -13.35 -23.97 0.45
C GLY A 72 -14.10 -23.43 1.67
N GLY A 73 -14.38 -22.12 1.70
CA GLY A 73 -15.14 -21.45 2.75
C GLY A 73 -14.29 -20.90 3.89
N GLN A 74 -12.99 -21.21 3.95
CA GLN A 74 -12.10 -20.81 5.04
C GLN A 74 -10.96 -19.90 4.54
N ALA A 75 -10.70 -18.82 5.26
CA ALA A 75 -9.59 -17.92 4.98
C ALA A 75 -8.25 -18.55 5.40
N ILE A 76 -7.17 -18.14 4.76
CA ILE A 76 -5.80 -18.58 5.11
C ILE A 76 -5.34 -17.77 6.33
N ALA A 77 -5.25 -18.42 7.49
CA ALA A 77 -4.98 -17.78 8.78
C ALA A 77 -3.52 -17.30 8.95
N GLY A 78 -2.58 -17.90 8.22
CA GLY A 78 -1.15 -17.58 8.33
C GLY A 78 -0.28 -18.46 7.44
N PRO A 79 1.05 -18.43 7.66
CA PRO A 79 2.01 -19.19 6.86
C PRO A 79 1.76 -20.70 6.92
N ASP A 80 1.66 -21.34 5.77
CA ASP A 80 1.64 -22.80 5.61
C ASP A 80 2.20 -23.17 4.23
N PRO A 81 3.12 -24.14 4.09
CA PRO A 81 3.79 -24.42 2.82
C PRO A 81 2.84 -24.71 1.64
N VAL A 82 1.67 -25.32 1.88
CA VAL A 82 0.71 -25.67 0.82
C VAL A 82 -0.04 -24.43 0.37
N THR A 83 -0.53 -23.63 1.31
CA THR A 83 -1.26 -22.40 1.01
C THR A 83 -0.33 -21.29 0.50
N ASP A 84 0.89 -21.19 1.01
CA ASP A 84 1.93 -20.25 0.57
C ASP A 84 2.29 -20.47 -0.90
N GLU A 85 2.50 -21.73 -1.31
CA GLU A 85 2.74 -22.09 -2.70
C GLU A 85 1.53 -21.74 -3.58
N ARG A 86 0.30 -21.92 -3.08
CA ARG A 86 -0.92 -21.53 -3.81
C ARG A 86 -1.00 -20.01 -4.01
N ILE A 87 -0.74 -19.21 -2.97
CA ILE A 87 -0.74 -17.75 -3.05
C ILE A 87 0.38 -17.27 -3.99
N ALA A 88 1.60 -17.80 -3.83
CA ALA A 88 2.74 -17.42 -4.67
C ALA A 88 2.51 -17.75 -6.16
N ARG A 89 1.88 -18.89 -6.46
CA ARG A 89 1.47 -19.24 -7.83
C ARG A 89 0.40 -18.32 -8.38
N MET A 90 -0.56 -17.91 -7.55
CA MET A 90 -1.60 -16.97 -7.97
C MET A 90 -1.01 -15.60 -8.28
N MET A 91 -0.14 -15.12 -7.39
CA MET A 91 0.62 -13.89 -7.57
C MET A 91 1.45 -13.91 -8.86
N ALA A 92 2.23 -14.97 -9.07
CA ALA A 92 3.01 -15.15 -10.29
C ALA A 92 2.13 -15.28 -11.54
N PHE A 93 0.98 -15.95 -11.45
CA PHE A 93 0.03 -16.06 -12.55
C PHE A 93 -0.49 -14.69 -12.98
N GLU A 94 -1.02 -13.89 -12.05
CA GLU A 94 -1.55 -12.57 -12.38
C GLU A 94 -0.47 -11.63 -12.91
N THR A 95 0.71 -11.60 -12.28
CA THR A 95 1.86 -10.82 -12.78
C THR A 95 2.26 -11.25 -14.20
N TYR A 96 2.42 -12.55 -14.45
CA TYR A 96 2.81 -13.06 -15.77
C TYR A 96 1.79 -12.66 -16.85
N HIS A 97 0.49 -12.85 -16.59
CA HIS A 97 -0.54 -12.54 -17.58
C HIS A 97 -0.75 -11.03 -17.78
N ALA A 98 -0.59 -10.21 -16.75
CA ALA A 98 -0.61 -8.76 -16.87
C ALA A 98 0.53 -8.26 -17.77
N VAL A 99 1.74 -8.79 -17.58
CA VAL A 99 2.92 -8.44 -18.38
C VAL A 99 2.82 -8.92 -19.83
N MET A 100 2.23 -10.09 -20.06
CA MET A 100 2.13 -10.69 -21.40
C MET A 100 0.94 -10.19 -22.23
N ARG A 101 0.03 -9.40 -21.63
CA ARG A 101 -1.13 -8.84 -22.35
C ARG A 101 -0.63 -7.92 -23.47
N GLN A 102 -1.21 -8.02 -24.68
CA GLN A 102 -0.78 -7.17 -25.81
C GLN A 102 -1.25 -5.73 -25.60
N GLY A 103 -0.48 -4.76 -26.12
CA GLY A 103 -0.72 -3.32 -25.89
C GLY A 103 -0.15 -2.80 -24.57
N THR A 104 0.38 -3.68 -23.71
CA THR A 104 0.96 -3.36 -22.40
C THR A 104 2.49 -3.45 -22.41
N LYS A 105 3.14 -3.02 -23.51
CA LYS A 105 4.60 -2.87 -23.59
C LYS A 105 5.20 -2.12 -22.39
N ASN A 106 4.39 -1.35 -21.67
CA ASN A 106 4.78 -0.52 -20.53
C ASN A 106 4.42 -1.11 -19.16
N ALA A 107 3.71 -2.24 -19.00
CA ALA A 107 3.29 -2.70 -17.65
C ALA A 107 4.47 -3.03 -16.71
N LEU A 108 5.62 -3.38 -17.26
CA LEU A 108 6.86 -3.64 -16.53
C LEU A 108 7.62 -2.37 -16.14
N THR A 109 7.65 -1.39 -17.03
CA THR A 109 8.54 -0.24 -16.89
C THR A 109 7.79 1.03 -16.48
N TRP A 110 6.49 1.14 -16.72
CA TRP A 110 5.75 2.40 -16.62
C TRP A 110 5.84 3.10 -15.28
N TYR A 111 5.90 2.36 -14.16
CA TYR A 111 6.01 2.98 -12.85
C TYR A 111 7.40 3.60 -12.68
N SER A 112 8.44 2.85 -13.04
CA SER A 112 9.82 3.31 -13.08
C SER A 112 9.99 4.44 -14.10
N ASP A 113 9.34 4.35 -15.26
CA ASP A 113 9.37 5.35 -16.33
C ASP A 113 8.61 6.61 -15.93
N ALA A 114 7.46 6.49 -15.27
CA ALA A 114 6.69 7.63 -14.77
C ALA A 114 7.45 8.37 -13.68
N LEU A 115 8.10 7.66 -12.76
CA LEU A 115 8.99 8.28 -11.78
C LEU A 115 10.20 8.93 -12.46
N ARG A 116 10.80 8.28 -13.46
CA ARG A 116 11.94 8.84 -14.19
C ARG A 116 11.54 10.07 -15.01
N ARG A 117 10.41 10.04 -15.71
CA ARG A 117 9.84 11.20 -16.41
C ARG A 117 9.52 12.32 -15.44
N ALA A 118 8.92 12.02 -14.28
CA ALA A 118 8.70 13.01 -13.24
C ALA A 118 10.00 13.67 -12.78
N GLU A 119 11.07 12.90 -12.60
CA GLU A 119 12.38 13.44 -12.26
C GLU A 119 12.94 14.35 -13.37
N LEU A 120 12.86 13.93 -14.63
CA LEU A 120 13.31 14.72 -15.78
C LEU A 120 12.50 16.03 -15.92
N LEU A 121 11.19 15.97 -15.69
CA LEU A 121 10.30 17.14 -15.69
C LEU A 121 10.61 18.08 -14.52
N ALA A 122 10.85 17.53 -13.33
CA ALA A 122 11.34 18.31 -12.18
C ALA A 122 12.68 18.97 -12.50
N GLY A 123 13.55 18.27 -13.25
CA GLY A 123 14.82 18.78 -13.76
C GLY A 123 14.70 19.97 -14.72
N ILE A 124 13.52 20.26 -15.27
CA ILE A 124 13.30 21.51 -16.01
C ILE A 124 13.27 22.70 -15.04
N LEU A 125 12.60 22.55 -13.90
CA LEU A 125 12.46 23.59 -12.89
C LEU A 125 13.69 23.66 -11.95
N HIS A 126 14.33 22.52 -11.75
CA HIS A 126 15.42 22.29 -10.81
C HIS A 126 16.57 21.53 -11.51
N PRO A 127 17.38 22.20 -12.34
CA PRO A 127 18.40 21.56 -13.19
C PRO A 127 19.41 20.72 -12.41
N GLU A 128 19.67 21.05 -11.15
CA GLU A 128 20.54 20.30 -10.25
C GLU A 128 20.10 18.84 -10.05
N LEU A 129 18.82 18.50 -10.26
CA LEU A 129 18.32 17.12 -10.15
C LEU A 129 18.86 16.20 -11.23
N ILE A 130 19.28 16.76 -12.37
CA ILE A 130 19.70 15.99 -13.56
C ILE A 130 21.09 16.37 -14.08
N ASN A 131 21.75 17.35 -13.46
CA ASN A 131 23.04 17.87 -13.89
C ASN A 131 23.94 18.19 -12.68
N ASP A 132 25.07 17.47 -12.57
CA ASP A 132 26.02 17.66 -11.46
C ASP A 132 26.70 19.03 -11.48
N GLY A 133 26.91 19.63 -12.65
CA GLY A 133 27.44 20.99 -12.77
C GLY A 133 26.48 22.03 -12.18
N ALA A 134 25.17 21.89 -12.45
CA ALA A 134 24.15 22.74 -11.84
C ALA A 134 24.04 22.52 -10.32
N ALA A 135 24.16 21.27 -9.87
CA ALA A 135 24.20 20.94 -8.44
C ALA A 135 25.41 21.56 -7.73
N ALA A 136 26.61 21.44 -8.30
CA ALA A 136 27.83 22.03 -7.77
C ALA A 136 27.76 23.56 -7.71
N ALA A 137 27.07 24.19 -8.67
CA ALA A 137 26.91 25.64 -8.75
C ALA A 137 25.99 26.24 -7.66
N LEU A 138 25.23 25.43 -6.91
CA LEU A 138 24.37 25.94 -5.83
C LEU A 138 25.18 26.69 -4.77
N GLY A 139 26.34 26.18 -4.35
CA GLY A 139 27.31 26.88 -3.47
C GLY A 139 26.88 27.14 -2.01
N HIS A 140 25.59 27.40 -1.74
CA HIS A 140 25.04 27.73 -0.41
C HIS A 140 24.28 26.58 0.25
N CYS A 141 23.90 25.55 -0.52
CA CYS A 141 23.22 24.35 -0.04
C CYS A 141 24.25 23.25 0.30
N ALA A 142 23.87 22.14 0.92
CA ALA A 142 24.71 20.93 1.08
C ALA A 142 24.82 20.09 -0.21
N ILE A 143 23.93 20.32 -1.19
CA ILE A 143 23.88 19.58 -2.46
C ILE A 143 25.06 19.98 -3.37
N ARG A 144 25.81 18.99 -3.82
CA ARG A 144 26.94 19.11 -4.77
C ARG A 144 26.76 18.25 -6.02
N THR A 145 25.96 17.18 -5.92
CA THR A 145 25.69 16.25 -7.02
C THR A 145 24.19 16.11 -7.26
N SER A 146 23.83 15.67 -8.46
CA SER A 146 22.44 15.34 -8.80
C SER A 146 21.87 14.21 -7.95
N GLU A 147 22.70 13.27 -7.51
CA GLU A 147 22.30 12.19 -6.60
C GLU A 147 21.90 12.71 -5.21
N GLN A 148 22.63 13.70 -4.69
CA GLN A 148 22.27 14.38 -3.44
C GLN A 148 20.97 15.17 -3.58
N ALA A 149 20.79 15.87 -4.72
CA ALA A 149 19.55 16.56 -5.03
C ALA A 149 18.35 15.60 -5.09
N ARG A 150 18.50 14.46 -5.78
CA ARG A 150 17.50 13.37 -5.82
C ARG A 150 17.20 12.82 -4.44
N THR A 151 18.21 12.62 -3.61
CA THR A 151 18.02 12.10 -2.23
C THR A 151 17.10 13.00 -1.42
N VAL A 152 17.29 14.31 -1.52
CA VAL A 152 16.43 15.30 -0.84
C VAL A 152 15.03 15.28 -1.44
N LEU A 153 14.88 15.41 -2.77
CA LEU A 153 13.56 15.44 -3.39
C LEU A 153 12.76 14.16 -3.13
N PHE A 154 13.39 12.98 -3.28
CA PHE A 154 12.72 11.70 -3.06
C PHE A 154 12.37 11.45 -1.60
N SER A 155 13.16 11.97 -0.66
CA SER A 155 12.79 11.98 0.76
C SER A 155 11.56 12.84 1.01
N ALA A 156 11.50 14.05 0.44
CA ALA A 156 10.32 14.92 0.54
C ALA A 156 9.08 14.27 -0.11
N MET A 157 9.23 13.64 -1.27
CA MET A 157 8.18 12.92 -1.98
C MET A 157 7.67 11.73 -1.17
N ALA A 158 8.56 10.92 -0.61
CA ALA A 158 8.18 9.81 0.25
C ALA A 158 7.41 10.29 1.49
N ILE A 159 7.95 11.27 2.21
CA ILE A 159 7.37 11.79 3.46
C ILE A 159 5.99 12.41 3.22
N THR A 160 5.83 13.20 2.17
CA THR A 160 4.57 13.90 1.86
C THR A 160 3.54 13.02 1.13
N SER A 161 3.86 11.76 0.78
CA SER A 161 2.94 10.85 0.08
C SER A 161 1.77 10.35 0.93
N GLN A 162 1.84 10.51 2.25
CA GLN A 162 0.94 9.83 3.17
C GLN A 162 -0.49 10.41 3.12
N ASN A 163 -1.40 9.67 2.47
CA ASN A 163 -2.82 10.03 2.34
C ASN A 163 -3.04 11.36 1.59
N ASN A 164 -2.18 11.67 0.64
CA ASN A 164 -2.34 12.79 -0.28
C ASN A 164 -2.50 12.27 -1.70
N THR A 165 -3.14 13.06 -2.56
CA THR A 165 -3.13 12.81 -4.01
C THR A 165 -1.70 12.95 -4.56
N VAL A 166 -1.40 12.41 -5.75
CA VAL A 166 -0.08 12.47 -6.38
C VAL A 166 0.24 13.92 -6.71
N GLN A 167 -0.76 14.69 -7.17
CA GLN A 167 -0.63 16.12 -7.46
C GLN A 167 -0.31 16.93 -6.19
N GLU A 168 -1.03 16.68 -5.09
CA GLU A 168 -0.72 17.29 -3.80
C GLU A 168 0.66 16.88 -3.30
N ASN A 169 0.98 15.59 -3.34
CA ASN A 169 2.28 15.05 -2.94
C ASN A 169 3.41 15.73 -3.70
N MET A 170 3.32 15.84 -5.03
CA MET A 170 4.33 16.52 -5.84
C MET A 170 4.47 17.98 -5.46
N ARG A 171 3.36 18.71 -5.28
CA ARG A 171 3.39 20.11 -4.85
C ARG A 171 4.07 20.27 -3.49
N TYR A 172 3.73 19.43 -2.52
CA TYR A 172 4.33 19.47 -1.18
C TYR A 172 5.80 19.04 -1.20
N ALA A 173 6.17 18.06 -2.02
CA ALA A 173 7.55 17.61 -2.18
C ALA A 173 8.43 18.71 -2.76
N ILE A 174 7.96 19.41 -3.80
CA ILE A 174 8.68 20.54 -4.41
C ILE A 174 8.74 21.74 -3.45
N GLU A 175 7.68 22.02 -2.68
CA GLU A 175 7.71 23.04 -1.62
C GLU A 175 8.82 22.74 -0.60
N GLN A 176 8.91 21.50 -0.12
CA GLN A 176 9.94 21.08 0.84
C GLN A 176 11.33 21.04 0.23
N TYR A 177 11.47 20.59 -1.01
CA TYR A 177 12.74 20.60 -1.74
C TYR A 177 13.27 22.02 -1.93
N ARG A 178 12.41 22.98 -2.31
CA ARG A 178 12.77 24.41 -2.40
C ARG A 178 13.13 25.01 -1.05
N GLY A 179 12.41 24.63 0.00
CA GLY A 179 12.78 24.99 1.38
C GLY A 179 14.17 24.48 1.75
N PHE A 180 14.50 23.26 1.34
CA PHE A 180 15.83 22.68 1.54
C PHE A 180 16.92 23.42 0.76
N LEU A 181 16.68 23.79 -0.50
CA LEU A 181 17.62 24.62 -1.26
C LEU A 181 17.90 25.94 -0.53
N ALA A 182 16.87 26.61 -0.03
CA ALA A 182 16.98 27.91 0.62
C ALA A 182 17.63 27.87 2.01
N HIS A 183 17.40 26.81 2.80
CA HIS A 183 17.74 26.78 4.22
C HIS A 183 18.64 25.60 4.63
N GLY A 184 18.95 24.68 3.71
CA GLY A 184 19.66 23.44 3.99
C GLY A 184 18.85 22.42 4.79
N ARG A 185 17.55 22.65 4.97
CA ARG A 185 16.64 21.83 5.79
C ARG A 185 15.22 21.83 5.24
N PHE A 186 14.48 20.76 5.50
CA PHE A 186 13.03 20.79 5.32
C PHE A 186 12.36 21.75 6.32
N ILE A 187 11.18 22.22 5.97
CA ILE A 187 10.36 23.12 6.76
C ILE A 187 9.17 22.30 7.31
N PRO A 188 9.26 21.73 8.52
CA PRO A 188 8.22 20.85 9.04
C PRO A 188 6.84 21.52 8.99
N LYS A 189 5.93 20.93 8.22
CA LYS A 189 4.58 21.42 8.00
C LYS A 189 3.62 20.26 7.88
N GLY A 190 2.39 20.45 8.36
CA GLY A 190 1.33 19.47 8.22
C GLY A 190 0.66 19.57 6.85
N TYR A 191 0.50 18.43 6.17
CA TYR A 191 -0.20 18.32 4.89
C TYR A 191 -1.29 17.24 4.94
N GLY A 192 -2.48 17.56 4.42
CA GLY A 192 -3.60 16.63 4.31
C GLY A 192 -4.03 15.96 5.62
N ALA A 193 -4.76 14.85 5.51
CA ALA A 193 -5.34 14.15 6.66
C ALA A 193 -4.31 13.48 7.59
N LYS A 194 -3.04 13.37 7.15
CA LYS A 194 -1.93 12.83 7.96
C LYS A 194 -0.89 13.89 8.29
N GLY A 195 -1.31 15.15 8.38
CA GLY A 195 -0.41 16.29 8.57
C GLY A 195 0.56 16.18 9.74
N LEU A 196 0.13 15.71 10.92
CA LEU A 196 1.02 15.51 12.06
C LEU A 196 2.12 14.47 11.78
N SER A 197 1.79 13.37 11.10
CA SER A 197 2.76 12.34 10.73
C SER A 197 3.80 12.89 9.75
N ILE A 198 3.35 13.67 8.77
CA ILE A 198 4.22 14.30 7.78
C ILE A 198 5.13 15.34 8.44
N PHE A 199 4.57 16.22 9.27
CA PHE A 199 5.32 17.19 10.07
C PHE A 199 6.44 16.51 10.87
N ASN A 200 6.11 15.45 11.61
CA ASN A 200 7.09 14.71 12.42
C ASN A 200 8.18 14.06 11.57
N ASN A 201 7.84 13.50 10.40
CA ASN A 201 8.80 12.86 9.52
C ASN A 201 9.72 13.87 8.81
N LEU A 202 9.23 15.08 8.47
CA LEU A 202 10.08 16.17 7.97
C LEU A 202 11.07 16.62 9.05
N GLY A 203 10.62 16.75 10.30
CA GLY A 203 11.51 17.00 11.44
C GLY A 203 12.54 15.89 11.65
N ARG A 204 12.12 14.62 11.52
CA ARG A 204 13.01 13.47 11.64
C ARG A 204 14.07 13.44 10.54
N PHE A 205 13.75 13.82 9.31
CA PHE A 205 14.74 13.95 8.25
C PHE A 205 15.83 14.96 8.63
N ASN A 206 15.45 16.13 9.13
CA ASN A 206 16.40 17.15 9.60
C ASN A 206 17.27 16.64 10.76
N GLN A 207 16.69 15.89 11.70
CA GLN A 207 17.44 15.29 12.81
C GLN A 207 18.45 14.23 12.31
N LEU A 208 18.09 13.42 11.32
CA LEU A 208 19.00 12.45 10.73
C LEU A 208 20.13 13.13 9.96
N LEU A 209 19.84 14.25 9.30
CA LEU A 209 20.84 15.08 8.65
C LEU A 209 21.85 15.64 9.67
N ASP A 210 21.40 16.03 10.86
CA ASP A 210 22.28 16.45 11.96
C ASP A 210 23.18 15.31 12.45
N VAL A 211 22.65 14.09 12.57
CA VAL A 211 23.42 12.90 13.00
C VAL A 211 24.55 12.57 12.04
N VAL A 212 24.41 12.90 10.75
CA VAL A 212 25.45 12.69 9.73
C VAL A 212 26.20 13.97 9.36
N ASP A 213 26.15 15.01 10.21
CA ASP A 213 26.86 16.29 10.02
C ASP A 213 26.55 16.99 8.69
N GLY A 214 25.32 16.86 8.19
CA GLY A 214 24.91 17.46 6.91
C GLY A 214 25.34 16.67 5.67
N ASP A 215 26.02 15.52 5.82
CA ASP A 215 26.52 14.70 4.73
C ASP A 215 25.39 13.89 4.08
N LEU A 216 24.93 14.36 2.91
CA LEU A 216 23.84 13.73 2.16
C LEU A 216 24.22 12.35 1.58
N ASP A 217 25.50 12.07 1.35
CA ASP A 217 25.95 10.76 0.87
C ASP A 217 25.90 9.74 2.00
N ARG A 218 26.33 10.13 3.21
CA ARG A 218 26.15 9.30 4.42
C ARG A 218 24.67 9.08 4.74
N LEU A 219 23.84 10.12 4.60
CA LEU A 219 22.40 10.00 4.80
C LEU A 219 21.78 8.98 3.84
N ARG A 220 22.12 9.10 2.54
CA ARG A 220 21.66 8.16 1.51
C ARG A 220 22.16 6.74 1.79
N ALA A 221 23.44 6.59 2.12
CA ALA A 221 24.04 5.29 2.45
C ALA A 221 23.34 4.65 3.65
N PHE A 222 23.02 5.43 4.69
CA PHE A 222 22.23 4.96 5.82
C PHE A 222 20.85 4.48 5.38
N PHE A 223 20.13 5.26 4.57
CA PHE A 223 18.80 4.86 4.08
C PHE A 223 18.82 3.53 3.33
N LEU A 224 19.87 3.26 2.55
CA LEU A 224 20.03 2.04 1.76
C LEU A 224 20.75 0.90 2.50
N SER A 225 21.24 1.14 3.71
CA SER A 225 21.86 0.10 4.54
C SER A 225 20.81 -0.75 5.23
N LYS A 226 21.10 -2.04 5.41
CA LYS A 226 20.22 -3.00 6.09
C LYS A 226 20.63 -3.20 7.54
N PHE A 227 19.65 -3.20 8.44
CA PHE A 227 19.82 -3.37 9.89
C PHE A 227 18.78 -4.35 10.43
N LYS A 228 19.04 -4.94 11.60
CA LYS A 228 17.93 -5.52 12.38
C LYS A 228 17.04 -4.41 12.92
N MET A 229 15.73 -4.62 12.96
CA MET A 229 14.80 -3.62 13.50
C MET A 229 15.12 -3.28 14.96
N SER A 230 15.63 -4.22 15.75
CA SER A 230 16.12 -3.98 17.12
C SER A 230 17.30 -3.01 17.17
N GLU A 231 18.31 -3.20 16.30
CA GLU A 231 19.49 -2.34 16.19
C GLU A 231 19.09 -0.93 15.75
N LEU A 232 18.21 -0.85 14.75
CA LEU A 232 17.71 0.43 14.24
C LEU A 232 16.94 1.20 15.34
N ARG A 233 16.08 0.51 16.11
CA ARG A 233 15.36 1.10 17.26
C ARG A 233 16.33 1.56 18.36
N ALA A 234 17.34 0.77 18.68
CA ALA A 234 18.35 1.13 19.67
C ALA A 234 19.16 2.37 19.24
N ALA A 235 19.61 2.40 17.98
CA ALA A 235 20.30 3.55 17.41
C ALA A 235 19.40 4.80 17.40
N GLY A 236 18.12 4.64 17.05
CA GLY A 236 17.13 5.71 17.15
C GLY A 236 17.01 6.26 18.57
N ALA A 237 16.82 5.39 19.56
CA ALA A 237 16.69 5.78 20.96
C ALA A 237 17.92 6.54 21.47
N ASN A 238 19.13 6.09 21.13
CA ASN A 238 20.39 6.76 21.47
C ASN A 238 20.51 8.17 20.86
N ASN A 239 19.77 8.44 19.78
CA ASN A 239 19.73 9.75 19.11
C ASN A 239 18.43 10.51 19.40
N GLY A 240 17.68 10.15 20.44
CA GLY A 240 16.43 10.83 20.80
C GLY A 240 15.28 10.61 19.82
N MET A 241 15.35 9.57 18.98
CA MET A 241 14.34 9.22 17.98
C MET A 241 13.60 7.94 18.35
N ARG A 242 12.31 8.06 18.69
CA ARG A 242 11.44 6.89 18.82
C ARG A 242 11.03 6.38 17.44
N ILE A 243 11.56 5.23 17.06
CA ILE A 243 11.19 4.54 15.81
C ILE A 243 10.03 3.58 16.12
N SER A 244 8.83 3.99 15.73
CA SER A 244 7.61 3.19 15.84
C SER A 244 7.42 2.28 14.62
N GLY A 245 6.61 1.23 14.79
CA GLY A 245 6.31 0.30 13.72
C GLY A 245 6.09 -1.11 14.25
N VAL A 246 5.43 -1.94 13.44
CA VAL A 246 5.03 -3.30 13.81
C VAL A 246 5.98 -4.38 13.31
N GLU A 247 7.10 -4.00 12.69
CA GLU A 247 8.13 -4.96 12.25
C GLU A 247 8.71 -5.73 13.45
N LEU A 248 8.99 -7.00 13.21
CA LEU A 248 9.62 -7.90 14.19
C LEU A 248 11.03 -7.41 14.52
N ALA A 249 11.48 -7.63 15.75
CA ALA A 249 12.77 -7.13 16.23
C ALA A 249 13.95 -7.69 15.43
N ASP A 250 13.86 -8.95 15.02
CA ASP A 250 14.84 -9.69 14.23
C ASP A 250 14.67 -9.49 12.71
N GLU A 251 13.67 -8.73 12.26
CA GLU A 251 13.48 -8.45 10.84
C GLU A 251 14.60 -7.56 10.31
N THR A 252 15.14 -7.93 9.15
CA THR A 252 16.11 -7.11 8.43
C THR A 252 15.38 -6.05 7.61
N VAL A 253 15.67 -4.78 7.87
CA VAL A 253 14.99 -3.62 7.28
C VAL A 253 16.01 -2.59 6.78
N TYR A 254 15.63 -1.77 5.81
CA TYR A 254 16.43 -0.62 5.39
C TYR A 254 16.47 0.47 6.45
N GLY A 255 17.56 1.24 6.54
CA GLY A 255 17.68 2.36 7.47
C GLY A 255 16.60 3.43 7.25
N SER A 256 16.09 3.56 6.02
CA SER A 256 14.93 4.42 5.73
C SER A 256 13.67 4.06 6.54
N MET A 257 13.56 2.85 7.10
CA MET A 257 12.49 2.41 8.01
C MET A 257 12.25 3.36 9.21
N VAL A 258 13.20 4.24 9.53
CA VAL A 258 13.01 5.36 10.49
C VAL A 258 11.80 6.24 10.17
N PHE A 259 11.32 6.31 8.92
CA PHE A 259 10.11 7.05 8.54
C PHE A 259 8.81 6.22 8.67
N GLY A 260 8.93 4.97 9.15
CA GLY A 260 7.85 4.03 9.38
C GLY A 260 7.66 3.02 8.24
N PRO A 261 6.87 1.95 8.46
CA PRO A 261 6.81 0.78 7.56
C PRO A 261 6.38 1.06 6.12
N LYS A 262 5.52 2.07 5.90
CA LYS A 262 4.99 2.39 4.56
C LYS A 262 5.91 3.32 3.78
N ILE A 263 6.30 4.43 4.40
CA ILE A 263 7.12 5.48 3.77
C ILE A 263 8.58 5.03 3.71
N GLY A 264 9.11 4.70 4.87
CA GLY A 264 10.51 4.36 5.07
C GLY A 264 10.86 2.94 4.68
N GLY A 265 9.97 1.99 5.01
CA GLY A 265 10.30 0.57 4.90
C GLY A 265 10.54 0.06 3.48
N ALA A 266 9.89 0.65 2.47
CA ALA A 266 10.03 0.22 1.08
C ALA A 266 9.89 1.36 0.07
N PHE A 267 8.99 2.33 0.28
CA PHE A 267 8.76 3.38 -0.73
C PHE A 267 9.98 4.27 -0.96
N LEU A 268 10.55 4.89 0.09
CA LEU A 268 11.76 5.70 -0.03
C LEU A 268 12.96 4.87 -0.53
N ALA A 269 13.16 3.66 0.03
CA ALA A 269 14.23 2.77 -0.39
C ALA A 269 14.13 2.48 -1.89
N SER A 270 12.92 2.22 -2.40
CA SER A 270 12.65 1.99 -3.82
C SER A 270 12.93 3.22 -4.69
N LEU A 271 12.52 4.41 -4.26
CA LEU A 271 12.84 5.66 -4.96
C LEU A 271 14.35 5.89 -5.04
N LEU A 272 15.10 5.47 -4.03
CA LEU A 272 16.57 5.58 -3.97
C LEU A 272 17.30 4.41 -4.68
N GLY A 273 16.57 3.41 -5.17
CA GLY A 273 17.09 2.32 -6.01
C GLY A 273 17.08 0.91 -5.40
N ALA A 274 16.62 0.73 -4.15
CA ALA A 274 16.48 -0.59 -3.54
C ALA A 274 15.16 -1.27 -3.94
N LYS A 275 15.24 -2.35 -4.74
CA LYS A 275 14.06 -2.96 -5.39
C LYS A 275 13.68 -4.35 -4.88
N ASP A 276 14.36 -4.83 -3.85
CA ASP A 276 14.23 -6.20 -3.31
C ASP A 276 13.16 -6.34 -2.22
N VAL A 277 12.55 -5.25 -1.76
CA VAL A 277 11.50 -5.26 -0.74
C VAL A 277 10.21 -4.65 -1.32
N PRO A 278 9.08 -5.39 -1.31
CA PRO A 278 7.81 -4.86 -1.79
C PRO A 278 7.27 -3.77 -0.84
N THR A 279 6.63 -2.75 -1.42
CA THR A 279 5.89 -1.75 -0.64
C THR A 279 4.51 -2.28 -0.30
N PHE A 280 4.20 -2.39 1.00
CA PHE A 280 2.87 -2.78 1.48
C PHE A 280 1.91 -1.59 1.49
N ASP A 281 1.58 -1.08 0.30
CA ASP A 281 0.52 -0.09 0.15
C ASP A 281 -0.87 -0.74 0.26
N MET A 282 -1.90 0.09 0.17
CA MET A 282 -3.30 -0.32 0.29
C MET A 282 -3.69 -1.37 -0.75
N TRP A 283 -3.35 -1.15 -2.01
CA TRP A 283 -3.76 -2.02 -3.11
C TRP A 283 -3.03 -3.34 -3.08
N PHE A 284 -1.72 -3.33 -2.83
CA PHE A 284 -0.98 -4.58 -2.67
C PHE A 284 -1.48 -5.38 -1.46
N THR A 285 -1.86 -4.71 -0.37
CA THR A 285 -2.50 -5.37 0.78
C THR A 285 -3.85 -5.98 0.39
N ARG A 286 -4.66 -5.28 -0.41
CA ARG A 286 -5.94 -5.80 -0.92
C ARG A 286 -5.75 -7.00 -1.85
N THR A 287 -4.74 -7.00 -2.72
CA THR A 287 -4.35 -8.15 -3.53
C THR A 287 -4.04 -9.36 -2.64
N PHE A 288 -3.22 -9.18 -1.61
CA PHE A 288 -2.93 -10.25 -0.66
C PHE A 288 -4.18 -10.70 0.12
N GLY A 289 -5.03 -9.77 0.55
CA GLY A 289 -6.33 -10.04 1.19
C GLY A 289 -7.28 -10.83 0.28
N ARG A 290 -7.29 -10.55 -1.02
CA ARG A 290 -8.06 -11.29 -2.04
C ARG A 290 -7.54 -12.70 -2.23
N TYR A 291 -6.23 -12.92 -2.16
CA TYR A 291 -5.65 -14.26 -2.23
C TYR A 291 -5.87 -15.09 -0.95
N THR A 292 -5.89 -14.44 0.20
CA THR A 292 -5.97 -15.11 1.51
C THR A 292 -7.38 -15.22 2.07
N GLY A 293 -8.38 -14.59 1.45
CA GLY A 293 -9.74 -14.53 2.00
C GLY A 293 -9.84 -13.60 3.21
N ARG A 294 -8.96 -12.59 3.29
CA ARG A 294 -8.83 -11.65 4.41
C ARG A 294 -8.95 -10.19 4.00
N LEU A 295 -9.58 -9.95 2.84
CA LEU A 295 -9.79 -8.59 2.32
C LEU A 295 -10.59 -7.71 3.29
N MET A 296 -11.42 -8.30 4.15
CA MET A 296 -12.14 -7.65 5.23
C MET A 296 -12.05 -8.51 6.49
N LYS A 297 -12.28 -7.91 7.67
CA LYS A 297 -12.53 -8.73 8.87
C LYS A 297 -13.85 -9.49 8.74
N ALA A 298 -14.88 -8.81 8.21
CA ALA A 298 -16.21 -9.38 7.96
C ALA A 298 -16.85 -10.04 9.20
N SER A 299 -16.47 -9.54 10.38
CA SER A 299 -17.03 -9.95 11.67
C SER A 299 -16.90 -8.80 12.66
N VAL A 300 -17.77 -8.81 13.67
CA VAL A 300 -17.75 -7.90 14.82
C VAL A 300 -17.73 -8.76 16.09
N SER A 301 -16.93 -8.38 17.09
CA SER A 301 -16.90 -9.09 18.38
C SER A 301 -17.98 -8.58 19.33
N ASP A 302 -18.43 -9.40 20.27
CA ASP A 302 -19.38 -8.98 21.32
C ASP A 302 -18.87 -7.79 22.14
N VAL A 303 -17.56 -7.73 22.42
CA VAL A 303 -16.91 -6.58 23.08
C VAL A 303 -17.13 -5.27 22.31
N GLN A 304 -17.15 -5.31 20.98
CA GLN A 304 -17.43 -4.12 20.16
C GLN A 304 -18.91 -3.73 20.25
N LYS A 305 -19.82 -4.70 20.21
CA LYS A 305 -21.26 -4.48 20.36
C LYS A 305 -21.58 -3.91 21.75
N GLU A 306 -21.01 -4.50 22.80
CA GLU A 306 -21.21 -4.09 24.18
C GLU A 306 -20.64 -2.69 24.45
N ARG A 307 -19.46 -2.37 23.92
CA ARG A 307 -18.90 -1.02 24.00
C ARG A 307 -19.83 0.01 23.35
N LEU A 308 -20.34 -0.28 22.14
CA LEU A 308 -21.29 0.60 21.47
C LEU A 308 -22.57 0.76 22.30
N SER A 309 -23.14 -0.35 22.74
CA SER A 309 -24.34 -0.41 23.59
C SER A 309 -24.21 0.49 24.82
N ARG A 310 -23.18 0.28 25.66
CA ARG A 310 -22.92 1.10 26.85
C ARG A 310 -22.70 2.57 26.55
N SER A 311 -21.97 2.87 25.46
CA SER A 311 -21.67 4.26 25.08
C SER A 311 -22.89 5.03 24.55
N LEU A 312 -23.89 4.33 23.99
CA LEU A 312 -25.15 4.94 23.57
C LEU A 312 -26.07 5.21 24.76
N ASP A 313 -26.12 4.31 25.75
CA ASP A 313 -26.95 4.49 26.95
C ASP A 313 -26.43 5.63 27.85
N ALA A 314 -25.11 5.78 27.94
CA ALA A 314 -24.47 6.84 28.72
C ALA A 314 -24.28 8.16 27.94
N ASN A 315 -24.92 8.31 26.77
CA ASN A 315 -24.60 9.37 25.83
C ASN A 315 -25.19 10.75 26.21
N PRO A 316 -24.36 11.76 26.55
CA PRO A 316 -24.84 13.11 26.83
C PRO A 316 -25.42 13.82 25.58
N MET A 317 -25.20 13.28 24.38
CA MET A 317 -25.77 13.78 23.12
C MET A 317 -27.08 13.10 22.72
N ALA A 318 -27.71 12.29 23.58
CA ALA A 318 -28.92 11.55 23.25
C ALA A 318 -30.06 12.43 22.71
N ALA A 319 -30.26 13.62 23.28
CA ALA A 319 -31.28 14.57 22.80
C ALA A 319 -30.99 15.08 21.37
N VAL A 320 -29.74 15.46 21.09
CA VAL A 320 -29.30 15.90 19.76
C VAL A 320 -29.46 14.76 18.74
N MET A 321 -29.08 13.55 19.12
CA MET A 321 -29.27 12.37 18.28
C MET A 321 -30.75 12.08 17.99
N ALA A 322 -31.62 12.21 19.00
CA ALA A 322 -33.06 12.03 18.83
C ALA A 322 -33.69 13.09 17.92
N GLU A 323 -33.23 14.34 17.97
CA GLU A 323 -33.64 15.42 17.04
C GLU A 323 -33.23 15.10 15.60
N GLU A 324 -32.07 14.46 15.41
CA GLU A 324 -31.61 13.95 14.10
C GLU A 324 -32.29 12.62 13.69
N GLY A 325 -33.23 12.10 14.49
CA GLY A 325 -33.99 10.88 14.19
C GLY A 325 -33.37 9.58 14.68
N PHE A 326 -32.24 9.62 15.40
CA PHE A 326 -31.60 8.44 15.98
C PHE A 326 -32.22 8.11 17.34
N ARG A 327 -33.26 7.27 17.31
CA ARG A 327 -33.83 6.64 18.51
C ARG A 327 -33.39 5.19 18.57
N ILE A 328 -32.17 4.96 19.04
CA ILE A 328 -31.64 3.62 19.29
C ILE A 328 -31.33 3.52 20.79
N ALA A 329 -31.86 2.49 21.44
CA ALA A 329 -31.41 2.14 22.78
C ALA A 329 -30.15 1.27 22.68
N GLY A 330 -29.20 1.44 23.61
CA GLY A 330 -28.02 0.58 23.65
C GLY A 330 -28.39 -0.90 23.75
N SER A 331 -29.53 -1.21 24.39
CA SER A 331 -30.08 -2.57 24.53
C SER A 331 -30.40 -3.26 23.20
N ASP A 332 -30.61 -2.52 22.12
CA ASP A 332 -30.99 -3.09 20.82
C ASP A 332 -29.77 -3.60 20.03
N ILE A 333 -28.57 -3.11 20.36
CA ILE A 333 -27.33 -3.37 19.62
C ILE A 333 -26.94 -4.85 19.53
N PRO A 334 -27.01 -5.66 20.62
CA PRO A 334 -26.63 -7.06 20.57
C PRO A 334 -27.40 -7.87 19.53
N ASP A 335 -28.70 -7.58 19.37
CA ASP A 335 -29.64 -8.33 18.54
C ASP A 335 -29.62 -7.94 17.06
N LEU A 336 -28.94 -6.84 16.71
CA LEU A 336 -28.80 -6.43 15.31
C LEU A 336 -27.94 -7.42 14.53
N VAL A 337 -28.46 -7.84 13.37
CA VAL A 337 -27.67 -8.53 12.35
C VAL A 337 -26.62 -7.58 11.76
N ASP A 338 -25.52 -8.13 11.26
CA ASP A 338 -24.36 -7.36 10.80
C ASP A 338 -24.68 -6.27 9.76
N GLU A 339 -25.66 -6.50 8.90
CA GLU A 339 -26.08 -5.52 7.88
C GLU A 339 -26.75 -4.30 8.52
N ASP A 340 -27.73 -4.52 9.40
CA ASP A 340 -28.43 -3.46 10.12
C ASP A 340 -27.49 -2.73 11.08
N LEU A 341 -26.64 -3.48 11.79
CA LEU A 341 -25.63 -2.93 12.68
C LEU A 341 -24.63 -2.03 11.93
N LEU A 342 -24.18 -2.46 10.74
CA LEU A 342 -23.29 -1.65 9.92
C LEU A 342 -23.98 -0.37 9.43
N ASN A 343 -25.24 -0.46 8.97
CA ASN A 343 -25.99 0.69 8.49
C ASN A 343 -26.18 1.72 9.63
N LEU A 344 -26.59 1.24 10.81
CA LEU A 344 -26.66 2.06 12.02
C LEU A 344 -25.32 2.74 12.32
N CYS A 345 -24.23 1.97 12.37
CA CYS A 345 -22.92 2.53 12.72
C CYS A 345 -22.41 3.55 11.69
N ARG A 346 -22.77 3.40 10.40
CA ARG A 346 -22.49 4.42 9.37
C ARG A 346 -23.27 5.70 9.63
N ASP A 347 -24.53 5.58 10.00
CA ASP A 347 -25.35 6.75 10.28
C ASP A 347 -24.88 7.49 11.54
N LEU A 348 -24.49 6.75 12.58
CA LEU A 348 -23.84 7.29 13.76
C LEU A 348 -22.53 8.02 13.41
N ALA A 349 -21.64 7.38 12.63
CA ALA A 349 -20.39 8.01 12.20
C ALA A 349 -20.64 9.31 11.39
N ASN A 350 -21.68 9.32 10.55
CA ASN A 350 -22.10 10.51 9.80
C ASN A 350 -22.68 11.60 10.72
N CYS A 351 -23.47 11.22 11.72
CA CYS A 351 -23.98 12.14 12.75
C CYS A 351 -22.84 12.82 13.49
N TRP A 352 -21.84 12.05 13.94
CA TRP A 352 -20.64 12.59 14.57
C TRP A 352 -19.90 13.57 13.64
N GLU A 353 -19.68 13.21 12.38
CA GLU A 353 -18.94 14.08 11.45
C GLU A 353 -19.68 15.40 11.18
N ARG A 354 -21.01 15.39 11.11
CA ARG A 354 -21.81 16.63 11.02
C ARG A 354 -21.62 17.52 12.25
N ASN A 355 -21.74 16.94 13.44
CA ASN A 355 -21.57 17.64 14.71
C ASN A 355 -20.14 18.18 14.89
N ARG A 356 -19.13 17.37 14.58
CA ARG A 356 -17.72 17.75 14.60
C ARG A 356 -17.44 18.94 13.67
N ARG A 357 -18.03 18.97 12.47
CA ARG A 357 -17.91 20.10 11.53
C ARG A 357 -18.58 21.36 12.06
N ALA A 358 -19.74 21.24 12.72
CA ALA A 358 -20.41 22.37 13.33
C ALA A 358 -19.58 22.97 14.47
N LEU A 359 -19.02 22.13 15.35
CA LEU A 359 -18.13 22.56 16.43
C LEU A 359 -16.83 23.18 15.89
N ALA A 360 -16.22 22.60 14.85
CA ALA A 360 -15.04 23.20 14.21
C ALA A 360 -15.34 24.60 13.65
N ARG A 361 -16.52 24.81 13.03
CA ARG A 361 -16.96 26.14 12.59
C ARG A 361 -17.23 27.10 13.74
N ALA A 362 -17.59 26.60 14.92
CA ALA A 362 -17.75 27.38 16.14
C ALA A 362 -16.41 27.68 16.86
N GLY A 363 -15.27 27.32 16.26
CA GLY A 363 -13.93 27.66 16.77
C GLY A 363 -13.27 26.59 17.62
N TYR A 364 -13.84 25.38 17.73
CA TYR A 364 -13.18 24.28 18.43
C TYR A 364 -11.97 23.78 17.66
N ASP A 365 -10.85 23.62 18.34
CA ASP A 365 -9.62 23.08 17.77
C ASP A 365 -9.65 21.54 17.71
N ASN A 366 -8.74 20.96 16.90
CA ASN A 366 -8.65 19.51 16.73
C ASN A 366 -8.39 18.74 18.05
N PRO A 367 -7.51 19.20 18.95
CA PRO A 367 -7.34 18.58 20.27
C PRO A 367 -8.66 18.51 21.07
N SER A 368 -9.42 19.60 21.13
CA SER A 368 -10.70 19.63 21.87
C SER A 368 -11.74 18.70 21.25
N LEU A 369 -11.83 18.68 19.92
CA LEU A 369 -12.73 17.76 19.20
C LEU A 369 -12.34 16.29 19.42
N SER A 370 -11.04 15.99 19.44
CA SER A 370 -10.54 14.63 19.70
C SER A 370 -10.82 14.20 21.13
N LYS A 371 -10.66 15.10 22.10
CA LYS A 371 -10.99 14.84 23.50
C LYS A 371 -12.49 14.57 23.67
N LEU A 372 -13.34 15.43 23.11
CA LEU A 372 -14.79 15.25 23.14
C LEU A 372 -15.22 13.91 22.53
N LYS A 373 -14.65 13.55 21.38
CA LYS A 373 -14.92 12.24 20.75
C LYS A 373 -14.60 11.08 21.69
N SER A 374 -13.49 11.18 22.42
CA SER A 374 -13.06 10.16 23.37
C SER A 374 -13.96 10.08 24.59
N GLU A 375 -14.48 11.21 25.07
CA GLU A 375 -15.39 11.27 26.21
C GLU A 375 -16.78 10.70 25.87
N LEU A 376 -17.24 10.89 24.62
CA LEU A 376 -18.50 10.32 24.14
C LEU A 376 -18.44 8.81 23.90
N ASP A 377 -17.27 8.30 23.53
CA ASP A 377 -16.94 6.91 23.15
C ASP A 377 -17.73 6.30 21.97
N TRP A 378 -19.05 6.53 21.87
CA TRP A 378 -19.92 6.00 20.83
C TRP A 378 -19.46 6.31 19.39
N PRO A 379 -18.86 7.49 19.07
CA PRO A 379 -18.38 7.71 17.72
C PRO A 379 -17.22 6.79 17.37
N GLY A 380 -16.33 6.54 18.35
CA GLY A 380 -15.20 5.62 18.19
C GLY A 380 -15.64 4.16 18.14
N ALA A 381 -16.64 3.78 18.94
CA ALA A 381 -17.24 2.46 18.92
C ALA A 381 -17.91 2.16 17.57
N ALA A 382 -18.76 3.07 17.08
CA ALA A 382 -19.43 2.95 15.78
C ALA A 382 -18.40 2.86 14.63
N GLU A 383 -17.39 3.74 14.58
CA GLU A 383 -16.33 3.69 13.56
C GLU A 383 -15.55 2.37 13.61
N SER A 384 -15.32 1.78 14.79
CA SER A 384 -14.67 0.48 14.94
C SER A 384 -15.47 -0.65 14.30
N ILE A 385 -16.79 -0.64 14.46
CA ILE A 385 -17.70 -1.61 13.84
C ILE A 385 -17.77 -1.39 12.32
N VAL A 386 -17.89 -0.14 11.86
CA VAL A 386 -17.81 0.19 10.41
C VAL A 386 -16.51 -0.34 9.81
N LYS A 387 -15.39 -0.18 10.51
CA LYS A 387 -14.09 -0.69 10.06
C LYS A 387 -14.07 -2.23 9.97
N SER A 388 -14.80 -2.92 10.84
CA SER A 388 -14.77 -4.38 10.91
C SER A 388 -15.71 -5.03 9.89
N LEU A 389 -16.91 -4.48 9.71
CA LEU A 389 -17.94 -5.00 8.81
C LEU A 389 -17.95 -4.38 7.41
N GLY A 390 -17.40 -3.17 7.27
CA GLY A 390 -17.53 -2.34 6.07
C GLY A 390 -16.22 -1.99 5.37
N SER A 391 -15.07 -2.03 6.05
CA SER A 391 -13.80 -1.59 5.46
C SER A 391 -12.90 -2.75 5.03
N SER A 392 -12.13 -2.50 3.98
CA SER A 392 -11.07 -3.40 3.55
C SER A 392 -9.87 -3.32 4.52
N VAL A 393 -9.09 -4.41 4.56
CA VAL A 393 -7.78 -4.42 5.21
C VAL A 393 -6.77 -3.75 4.28
N ASP A 394 -6.34 -2.53 4.65
CA ASP A 394 -5.52 -1.65 3.80
C ASP A 394 -4.03 -1.58 4.24
N ALA A 395 -3.66 -2.32 5.28
CA ALA A 395 -2.28 -2.54 5.69
C ALA A 395 -2.13 -3.87 6.46
N PRO A 396 -0.96 -4.54 6.38
CA PRO A 396 -0.71 -5.73 7.20
C PRO A 396 -0.76 -5.39 8.69
N GLY A 397 -1.40 -6.25 9.48
CA GLY A 397 -1.71 -6.05 10.89
C GLY A 397 -0.52 -6.30 11.83
N SER A 398 0.46 -7.10 11.42
CA SER A 398 1.61 -7.44 12.27
C SER A 398 2.92 -7.57 11.49
N GLY A 399 4.05 -7.62 12.19
CA GLY A 399 5.35 -7.93 11.60
C GLY A 399 5.45 -9.37 11.08
N GLY A 400 4.77 -10.33 11.73
CA GLY A 400 4.69 -11.71 11.25
C GLY A 400 3.98 -11.81 9.90
N GLU A 401 2.86 -11.09 9.72
CA GLU A 401 2.15 -11.03 8.44
C GLU A 401 3.01 -10.36 7.35
N ARG A 402 3.77 -9.31 7.70
CA ARG A 402 4.72 -8.68 6.76
C ARG A 402 5.81 -9.64 6.30
N ARG A 403 6.45 -10.36 7.23
CA ARG A 403 7.45 -11.40 6.93
C ARG A 403 6.86 -12.47 6.01
N TRP A 404 5.64 -12.91 6.30
CA TRP A 404 4.92 -13.88 5.48
C TRP A 404 4.71 -13.37 4.05
N ILE A 405 4.20 -12.15 3.88
CA ILE A 405 4.03 -11.54 2.56
C ILE A 405 5.38 -11.49 1.80
N ARG A 406 6.49 -11.09 2.44
CA ARG A 406 7.83 -11.09 1.81
C ARG A 406 8.22 -12.49 1.32
N SER A 407 7.94 -13.53 2.11
CA SER A 407 8.26 -14.91 1.72
C SER A 407 7.46 -15.39 0.51
N VAL A 408 6.17 -15.04 0.44
CA VAL A 408 5.29 -15.35 -0.70
C VAL A 408 5.72 -14.60 -1.95
N VAL A 409 6.07 -13.31 -1.84
CA VAL A 409 6.61 -12.51 -2.95
C VAL A 409 7.90 -13.11 -3.48
N THR A 410 8.82 -13.47 -2.59
CA THR A 410 10.08 -14.13 -2.97
C THR A 410 9.79 -15.41 -3.75
N ARG A 411 8.84 -16.21 -3.29
CA ARG A 411 8.44 -17.44 -3.99
C ARG A 411 7.77 -17.17 -5.34
N ALA A 412 6.96 -16.12 -5.45
CA ALA A 412 6.35 -15.73 -6.71
C ALA A 412 7.41 -15.29 -7.75
N LEU A 413 8.42 -14.52 -7.34
CA LEU A 413 9.55 -14.13 -8.18
C LEU A 413 10.33 -15.34 -8.69
N GLU A 414 10.59 -16.35 -7.85
CA GLU A 414 11.21 -17.60 -8.30
C GLU A 414 10.39 -18.34 -9.38
N ILE A 415 9.05 -18.33 -9.26
CA ILE A 415 8.15 -18.95 -10.24
C ILE A 415 8.18 -18.19 -11.57
N LEU A 416 8.18 -16.85 -11.51
CA LEU A 416 8.29 -15.99 -12.69
C LEU A 416 9.62 -16.18 -13.40
N HIS A 417 10.73 -16.19 -12.65
CA HIS A 417 12.07 -16.43 -13.18
C HIS A 417 12.13 -17.79 -13.90
N GLY A 418 11.59 -18.84 -13.30
CA GLY A 418 11.48 -20.16 -13.94
C GLY A 418 10.58 -20.22 -15.18
N ASN A 419 9.79 -19.16 -15.43
CA ASN A 419 8.97 -18.98 -16.63
C ASN A 419 9.56 -17.93 -17.60
N GLY A 420 10.80 -17.50 -17.39
CA GLY A 420 11.52 -16.58 -18.27
C GLY A 420 11.15 -15.11 -18.08
N LEU A 421 10.55 -14.75 -16.94
CA LEU A 421 10.27 -13.37 -16.56
C LEU A 421 11.07 -13.04 -15.29
N ASP A 422 12.16 -12.30 -15.45
CA ASP A 422 13.02 -11.89 -14.33
C ASP A 422 12.58 -10.50 -13.86
N LEU A 423 12.13 -10.37 -12.61
CA LEU A 423 11.61 -9.13 -12.03
C LEU A 423 12.15 -8.94 -10.61
N ASP A 424 12.17 -7.69 -10.17
CA ASP A 424 12.34 -7.36 -8.75
C ASP A 424 11.00 -7.22 -8.00
N ALA A 425 11.07 -7.14 -6.67
CA ALA A 425 9.89 -7.13 -5.82
C ALA A 425 9.06 -5.85 -5.97
N THR A 426 9.72 -4.70 -6.20
CA THR A 426 9.05 -3.44 -6.51
C THR A 426 8.23 -3.55 -7.79
N THR A 427 8.80 -4.14 -8.84
CA THR A 427 8.17 -4.27 -10.16
C THR A 427 6.99 -5.23 -10.11
N LEU A 428 7.15 -6.38 -9.46
CA LEU A 428 6.03 -7.30 -9.19
C LEU A 428 4.91 -6.59 -8.42
N GLN A 429 5.25 -5.84 -7.37
CA GLN A 429 4.28 -5.11 -6.57
C GLN A 429 3.55 -4.05 -7.41
N ALA A 430 4.26 -3.30 -8.24
CA ALA A 430 3.67 -2.29 -9.11
C ALA A 430 2.68 -2.92 -10.11
N VAL A 431 3.08 -3.99 -10.81
CA VAL A 431 2.19 -4.71 -11.75
C VAL A 431 0.88 -5.12 -11.07
N LEU A 432 0.98 -5.75 -9.90
CA LEU A 432 -0.20 -6.21 -9.17
C LEU A 432 -1.04 -5.05 -8.60
N TRP A 433 -0.39 -4.00 -8.11
CA TRP A 433 -1.06 -2.79 -7.63
C TRP A 433 -1.99 -2.23 -8.69
N TYR A 434 -1.51 -2.05 -9.91
CA TYR A 434 -2.30 -1.41 -10.95
C TYR A 434 -3.39 -2.31 -11.52
N GLU A 435 -3.14 -3.61 -11.65
CA GLU A 435 -4.20 -4.56 -11.99
C GLU A 435 -5.29 -4.56 -10.91
N GLU A 436 -4.92 -4.60 -9.62
CA GLU A 436 -5.86 -4.51 -8.50
C GLU A 436 -6.70 -3.24 -8.61
N LYS A 437 -6.06 -2.09 -8.76
CA LYS A 437 -6.76 -0.82 -8.90
C LYS A 437 -7.72 -0.81 -10.10
N ALA A 438 -7.28 -1.29 -11.26
CA ALA A 438 -8.11 -1.37 -12.46
C ALA A 438 -9.35 -2.28 -12.26
N ALA A 439 -9.18 -3.41 -11.57
CA ALA A 439 -10.30 -4.27 -11.22
C ALA A 439 -11.29 -3.57 -10.29
N TRP A 440 -10.83 -2.78 -9.33
CA TRP A 440 -11.71 -2.01 -8.45
C TRP A 440 -12.45 -0.89 -9.18
N ASP A 441 -11.79 -0.20 -10.11
CA ASP A 441 -12.42 0.80 -10.98
C ASP A 441 -13.57 0.17 -11.78
N HIS A 442 -13.29 -0.99 -12.38
CA HIS A 442 -14.27 -1.76 -13.15
C HIS A 442 -15.44 -2.25 -12.28
N LEU A 443 -15.14 -2.84 -11.12
CA LEU A 443 -16.15 -3.41 -10.23
C LEU A 443 -17.05 -2.34 -9.59
N ALA A 444 -16.50 -1.20 -9.21
CA ALA A 444 -17.26 -0.11 -8.61
C ALA A 444 -18.03 0.73 -9.65
N GLY A 445 -17.76 0.55 -10.95
CA GLY A 445 -18.34 1.38 -12.02
C GLY A 445 -17.92 2.85 -11.95
N ARG A 446 -16.86 3.16 -11.22
CA ARG A 446 -16.31 4.51 -11.02
C ARG A 446 -14.82 4.39 -10.72
N LYS A 447 -14.07 5.46 -11.00
CA LYS A 447 -12.67 5.54 -10.55
C LYS A 447 -12.62 5.49 -9.02
N VAL A 448 -12.00 4.45 -8.47
CA VAL A 448 -11.81 4.24 -7.04
C VAL A 448 -10.49 4.88 -6.65
N GLY A 449 -10.59 6.13 -6.19
CA GLY A 449 -9.47 6.98 -5.82
C GLY A 449 -9.37 8.19 -6.75
N GLU A 450 -9.09 9.37 -6.19
CA GLU A 450 -8.93 10.64 -6.92
C GLU A 450 -7.64 10.69 -7.78
N LEU A 451 -7.07 9.53 -8.12
CA LEU A 451 -5.63 9.34 -8.31
C LEU A 451 -5.29 8.54 -9.56
N ASN A 452 -5.87 8.88 -10.71
CA ASN A 452 -5.39 8.35 -12.00
C ASN A 452 -4.23 9.16 -12.59
N VAL A 453 -3.76 10.17 -11.87
CA VAL A 453 -2.60 10.97 -12.29
C VAL A 453 -1.33 10.29 -11.81
N SER A 454 -0.46 9.96 -12.76
CA SER A 454 0.88 9.45 -12.50
C SER A 454 1.84 10.57 -12.08
N TYR A 455 3.00 10.21 -11.54
CA TYR A 455 3.98 11.19 -11.06
C TYR A 455 4.46 12.14 -12.17
N ASP A 456 4.63 11.64 -13.39
CA ASP A 456 5.01 12.41 -14.57
C ASP A 456 3.90 13.36 -15.03
N GLU A 457 2.65 12.91 -15.08
CA GLU A 457 1.51 13.79 -15.37
C GLU A 457 1.40 14.93 -14.35
N ALA A 458 1.52 14.62 -13.05
CA ALA A 458 1.48 15.63 -11.99
C ALA A 458 2.63 16.64 -12.11
N MET A 459 3.84 16.18 -12.44
CA MET A 459 5.00 17.03 -12.61
C MET A 459 4.95 17.85 -13.90
N ALA A 460 4.43 17.29 -14.99
CA ALA A 460 4.22 18.01 -16.25
C ALA A 460 3.23 19.15 -16.07
N ASP A 461 2.11 18.89 -15.38
CA ASP A 461 1.12 19.91 -15.02
C ASP A 461 1.71 21.03 -14.17
N MET A 462 2.57 20.69 -13.21
CA MET A 462 3.29 21.69 -12.40
C MET A 462 4.26 22.51 -13.25
N ALA A 463 5.09 21.85 -14.06
CA ALA A 463 6.05 22.52 -14.94
C ALA A 463 5.35 23.49 -15.91
N LYS A 464 4.21 23.09 -16.50
CA LYS A 464 3.37 23.98 -17.32
C LYS A 464 2.89 25.21 -16.56
N ARG A 465 2.39 25.03 -15.32
CA ARG A 465 1.92 26.16 -14.48
C ARG A 465 3.05 27.12 -14.11
N GLU A 466 4.28 26.63 -14.01
CA GLU A 466 5.46 27.44 -13.75
C GLU A 466 6.12 28.00 -15.02
N GLY A 467 5.49 27.85 -16.18
CA GLY A 467 5.93 28.46 -17.43
C GLY A 467 7.08 27.73 -18.14
N ALA A 468 7.31 26.46 -17.83
CA ALA A 468 8.25 25.64 -18.57
C ALA A 468 7.81 25.44 -20.04
N ASP A 469 8.79 25.29 -20.92
CA ASP A 469 8.59 25.13 -22.35
C ASP A 469 7.77 23.87 -22.68
N HIS A 470 6.73 24.03 -23.49
CA HIS A 470 5.76 22.97 -23.77
C HIS A 470 6.38 21.86 -24.63
N ASP A 471 7.22 22.21 -25.60
CA ASP A 471 7.86 21.25 -26.49
C ASP A 471 8.85 20.38 -25.71
N ARG A 472 9.59 20.97 -24.77
CA ARG A 472 10.49 20.24 -23.87
C ARG A 472 9.74 19.28 -22.94
N ILE A 473 8.59 19.70 -22.40
CA ILE A 473 7.75 18.81 -21.58
C ILE A 473 7.26 17.64 -22.43
N GLN A 474 6.73 17.92 -23.62
CA GLN A 474 6.19 16.90 -24.52
C GLN A 474 7.27 15.91 -24.96
N ALA A 475 8.48 16.40 -25.28
CA ALA A 475 9.61 15.55 -25.63
C ALA A 475 10.01 14.56 -24.53
N ILE A 476 9.89 14.94 -23.24
CA ILE A 476 10.15 14.02 -22.12
C ILE A 476 9.03 12.99 -21.98
N LEU A 477 7.77 13.40 -22.17
CA LEU A 477 6.62 12.50 -22.09
C LEU A 477 6.63 11.46 -23.22
N ASP A 478 7.06 11.86 -24.41
CA ASP A 478 7.13 10.99 -25.59
C ASP A 478 8.42 10.15 -25.65
N ALA A 479 9.37 10.40 -24.74
CA ALA A 479 10.64 9.67 -24.71
C ALA A 479 10.42 8.19 -24.38
N ASP A 480 10.93 7.32 -25.26
CA ASP A 480 11.07 5.89 -24.98
C ASP A 480 12.23 5.70 -24.00
N LEU A 481 11.91 5.62 -22.71
CA LEU A 481 12.92 5.49 -21.68
C LEU A 481 13.25 4.00 -21.48
N ASP A 482 14.48 3.62 -21.81
CA ASP A 482 15.02 2.28 -21.51
C ASP A 482 15.40 2.17 -20.01
N VAL A 483 14.45 2.46 -19.11
CA VAL A 483 14.65 2.39 -17.63
C VAL A 483 14.40 0.98 -17.10
N GLY A 484 13.82 0.10 -17.92
CA GLY A 484 13.78 -1.33 -17.67
C GLY A 484 15.21 -1.81 -17.48
N SER A 485 15.54 -2.29 -16.29
CA SER A 485 16.92 -2.64 -16.00
C SER A 485 17.40 -3.72 -16.97
N GLN A 486 18.71 -3.83 -17.19
CA GLN A 486 19.31 -4.95 -17.94
C GLN A 486 18.89 -6.36 -17.45
N ARG A 487 18.18 -6.46 -16.32
CA ARG A 487 17.61 -7.68 -15.73
C ARG A 487 16.15 -7.95 -16.11
N ASP A 488 15.31 -6.96 -16.38
CA ASP A 488 13.88 -7.17 -16.61
C ASP A 488 13.60 -7.67 -18.05
N ARG A 489 13.89 -8.94 -18.30
CA ARG A 489 13.81 -9.56 -19.64
C ARG A 489 12.49 -10.30 -19.84
N VAL A 490 11.83 -10.01 -20.96
CA VAL A 490 10.66 -10.75 -21.46
C VAL A 490 11.08 -11.63 -22.64
N PRO A 491 10.55 -12.86 -22.80
CA PRO A 491 10.84 -13.70 -23.98
C PRO A 491 10.34 -13.04 -25.29
N ALA A 492 11.20 -13.01 -26.31
CA ALA A 492 10.97 -12.35 -27.60
C ALA A 492 9.87 -12.96 -28.51
N HIS A 493 8.91 -13.72 -27.97
CA HIS A 493 7.88 -14.42 -28.76
C HIS A 493 6.43 -13.99 -28.49
N ALA A 494 6.21 -12.96 -27.68
CA ALA A 494 4.89 -12.33 -27.54
C ALA A 494 4.70 -11.22 -28.59
N GLY A 495 4.11 -11.55 -29.74
CA GLY A 495 3.61 -10.55 -30.69
C GLY A 495 4.07 -10.71 -32.14
N ARG A 496 3.60 -11.74 -32.84
CA ARG A 496 3.45 -11.70 -34.30
C ARG A 496 2.12 -12.32 -34.71
N GLY A 497 1.04 -11.58 -34.47
CA GLY A 497 -0.25 -11.77 -35.14
C GLY A 497 -0.53 -10.53 -35.99
N ARG A 498 -0.39 -10.62 -37.31
CA ARG A 498 -0.83 -9.55 -38.23
C ARG A 498 -2.36 -9.43 -38.16
N PRO A 499 -2.95 -8.23 -38.06
CA PRO A 499 -4.40 -8.08 -38.19
C PRO A 499 -4.80 -8.31 -39.65
N ARG A 500 -5.74 -9.23 -39.87
CA ARG A 500 -6.56 -9.20 -41.09
C ARG A 500 -7.70 -8.21 -40.85
N ALA A 501 -7.79 -7.22 -41.73
CA ALA A 501 -8.93 -6.32 -41.83
C ALA A 501 -10.20 -7.12 -42.19
N GLY A 502 -11.33 -6.73 -41.64
CA GLY A 502 -12.63 -7.31 -41.98
C GLY A 502 -13.77 -6.82 -41.10
N GLU A 503 -14.35 -5.70 -41.55
CA GLU A 503 -15.79 -5.42 -41.57
C GLU A 503 -16.57 -5.40 -40.23
N GLY A 504 -16.96 -4.18 -39.87
CA GLY A 504 -17.97 -3.94 -38.84
C GLY A 504 -19.38 -4.30 -39.31
N LEU A 505 -20.23 -4.60 -38.34
CA LEU A 505 -21.68 -4.55 -38.46
C LEU A 505 -22.29 -4.29 -37.08
N SER A 506 -22.92 -3.13 -36.97
CA SER A 506 -23.81 -2.70 -35.89
C SER A 506 -25.18 -3.36 -36.01
N VAL A 507 -25.75 -3.91 -34.93
CA VAL A 507 -27.20 -3.95 -34.53
C VAL A 507 -27.21 -4.52 -33.10
N GLY A 508 -28.00 -4.18 -32.09
CA GLY A 508 -29.16 -3.33 -31.86
C GLY A 508 -29.78 -3.79 -30.51
N ALA A 509 -30.52 -2.90 -29.86
CA ALA A 509 -31.14 -3.08 -28.55
C ALA A 509 -32.21 -4.19 -28.51
N GLY A 510 -32.43 -4.77 -27.33
CA GLY A 510 -33.53 -5.72 -27.06
C GLY A 510 -33.77 -5.90 -25.56
N ASP A 511 -34.87 -5.30 -25.10
CA ASP A 511 -35.48 -5.31 -23.77
C ASP A 511 -36.06 -6.70 -23.40
N ALA A 512 -36.03 -7.08 -22.12
CA ALA A 512 -37.03 -7.98 -21.51
C ALA A 512 -36.82 -8.13 -19.98
N ARG A 513 -37.94 -7.98 -19.28
CA ARG A 513 -38.15 -7.99 -17.83
C ARG A 513 -38.50 -9.39 -17.29
N ARG A 514 -38.48 -9.47 -15.94
CA ARG A 514 -39.24 -10.36 -15.01
C ARG A 514 -38.76 -11.82 -14.88
N ASP A 515 -38.42 -12.23 -13.66
CA ASP A 515 -39.40 -12.89 -12.77
C ASP A 515 -38.92 -12.96 -11.31
N ALA A 516 -39.91 -13.00 -10.41
CA ALA A 516 -39.80 -13.08 -8.96
C ALA A 516 -40.40 -14.41 -8.45
N GLY A 517 -40.04 -14.83 -7.23
CA GLY A 517 -40.62 -15.97 -6.48
C GLY A 517 -39.54 -16.69 -5.64
N GLU A 518 -39.36 -16.45 -4.33
CA GLU A 518 -40.14 -16.99 -3.17
C GLU A 518 -40.02 -18.55 -3.11
N VAL A 519 -39.67 -19.27 -2.02
CA VAL A 519 -40.07 -19.22 -0.60
C VAL A 519 -39.18 -20.17 0.26
N ALA A 520 -39.14 -19.93 1.59
CA ALA A 520 -39.08 -20.85 2.76
C ALA A 520 -37.88 -21.78 2.99
N GLU A 521 -37.09 -21.68 4.06
CA GLU A 521 -37.37 -21.85 5.52
C GLU A 521 -37.41 -23.32 5.97
N LEU A 522 -36.48 -23.73 6.84
CA LEU A 522 -36.68 -24.68 7.94
C LEU A 522 -35.43 -24.80 8.84
N ALA A 523 -35.68 -24.64 10.14
CA ALA A 523 -34.75 -24.59 11.25
C ALA A 523 -34.33 -25.97 11.79
N GLY A 524 -33.25 -25.99 12.59
CA GLY A 524 -32.95 -27.11 13.49
C GLY A 524 -31.68 -26.98 14.34
N ARG A 525 -31.88 -26.58 15.62
CA ARG A 525 -31.19 -27.02 16.88
C ARG A 525 -29.65 -26.95 16.98
N ARG A 526 -29.10 -26.06 17.83
CA ARG A 526 -28.79 -26.17 19.28
C ARG A 526 -27.58 -27.07 19.60
N ASP A 527 -26.62 -26.47 20.32
CA ASP A 527 -25.76 -26.96 21.42
C ASP A 527 -24.59 -25.94 21.51
N GLU A 528 -24.69 -24.88 22.33
CA GLU A 528 -24.28 -24.79 23.75
C GLU A 528 -22.94 -25.48 24.04
N ASP A 529 -21.86 -24.69 24.14
CA ASP A 529 -20.77 -24.93 25.09
C ASP A 529 -20.01 -23.61 25.37
N GLU A 530 -19.99 -23.29 26.65
CA GLU A 530 -19.33 -22.15 27.32
C GLU A 530 -17.81 -22.24 27.27
N LEU A 531 -17.11 -21.11 27.15
CA LEU A 531 -15.72 -20.96 27.61
C LEU A 531 -15.35 -19.47 27.81
N ILE A 532 -15.69 -19.00 29.01
CA ILE A 532 -14.85 -18.28 29.98
C ILE A 532 -13.83 -17.25 29.43
N ASP A 533 -14.14 -16.00 29.80
CA ASP A 533 -13.34 -14.78 29.89
C ASP A 533 -11.99 -14.96 30.59
N GLU A 534 -10.94 -14.24 30.16
CA GLU A 534 -9.94 -13.66 31.07
C GLU A 534 -9.04 -12.60 30.39
N ASP A 535 -9.14 -11.38 30.92
CA ASP A 535 -8.08 -10.37 31.13
C ASP A 535 -7.69 -9.33 30.06
N LEU A 536 -8.42 -8.21 30.17
CA LEU A 536 -7.94 -6.83 30.30
C LEU A 536 -6.67 -6.67 31.18
N ALA A 537 -5.65 -5.95 30.70
CA ALA A 537 -4.90 -4.96 31.51
C ALA A 537 -3.91 -4.13 30.65
N CYS A 538 -4.24 -2.85 30.47
CA CYS A 538 -3.25 -1.79 30.29
C CYS A 538 -2.57 -1.48 31.63
N PRO A 539 -1.35 -0.91 31.60
CA PRO A 539 -1.09 0.27 32.41
C PRO A 539 -0.42 1.41 31.63
N SER A 540 -1.10 2.56 31.70
CA SER A 540 -0.60 3.92 31.96
C SER A 540 0.92 4.16 31.88
N PHE A 541 1.36 5.04 30.95
CA PHE A 541 2.21 6.23 31.16
C PHE A 541 2.35 7.05 29.87
#